data_AF-A0A317Z2R5-F1
#
_entry.id   AF-A0A317Z2R5-F1
#
_cell.length_a   1.000
_cell.length_b   1.000
_cell.length_c   1.000
_cell.angle_alpha   90.00
_cell.angle_beta   90.00
_cell.angle_gamma   90.00
#
_symmetry.space_group_name_H-M   'P 1'
#
loop_
_entity.id
_entity.type
_entity.pdbx_description
1 polymer ?
#
loop_
_entity_poly.entity_id
_entity_poly.type
_entity_poly.pdbx_seq_one_letter_code
_entity_poly.pdbx_strand_id
1 'polypeptide(L)'
;IMIDTVYYDHLSAEKNLRYFLNVNNKTEYIKNINQVLDMVGLLSVSNKKIKHFSFGMKQRLSLAMCLIIEPKLAIMDEPFVGLDPNGVQSLI
;
A
#
# COMPACT_ATOMS: atom_id res chain seq x y z
N ILE A 1 7.76 -5.88 -20.12
CA ILE A 1 6.71 -6.45 -19.24
C ILE A 1 6.69 -5.57 -18.01
N MET A 2 5.64 -4.76 -17.84
CA MET A 2 5.47 -3.98 -16.61
C MET A 2 5.08 -4.98 -15.52
N ILE A 3 5.87 -5.08 -14.45
CA ILE A 3 5.50 -5.91 -13.30
C ILE A 3 4.53 -5.06 -12.48
N ASP A 4 3.23 -5.26 -12.72
CA ASP A 4 2.19 -4.66 -11.88
C ASP A 4 2.08 -5.43 -10.57
N THR A 5 1.87 -4.69 -9.48
CA THR A 5 1.53 -5.28 -8.19
C THR A 5 0.23 -6.07 -8.31
N VAL A 6 0.25 -7.33 -7.89
CA VAL A 6 -0.92 -8.21 -7.92
C VAL A 6 -1.68 -8.08 -6.60
N TYR A 7 -3.00 -7.90 -6.70
CA TYR A 7 -3.90 -7.80 -5.56
C TYR A 7 -5.01 -8.84 -5.62
N TYR A 8 -5.57 -9.18 -4.47
CA TYR A 8 -6.84 -9.88 -4.38
C TYR A 8 -7.99 -8.87 -4.40
N ASP A 9 -8.56 -8.68 -5.58
CA ASP A 9 -9.60 -7.67 -5.87
C ASP A 9 -10.86 -7.77 -4.98
N HIS A 10 -11.18 -8.97 -4.51
CA HIS A 10 -12.34 -9.23 -3.65
C HIS A 10 -12.08 -8.94 -2.16
N LEU A 11 -10.82 -8.73 -1.78
CA LEU A 11 -10.38 -8.36 -0.44
C LEU A 11 -10.23 -6.85 -0.31
N SER A 12 -10.26 -6.35 0.93
CA SER A 12 -10.00 -4.95 1.26
C SER A 12 -8.51 -4.63 1.21
N ALA A 13 -8.14 -3.35 1.25
CA ALA A 13 -6.73 -2.94 1.33
C ALA A 13 -6.05 -3.49 2.60
N GLU A 14 -6.71 -3.39 3.75
CA GLU A 14 -6.22 -3.93 5.02
C GLU A 14 -6.00 -5.45 4.95
N LYS A 15 -6.95 -6.20 4.36
CA LYS A 15 -6.82 -7.65 4.18
C LYS A 15 -5.73 -8.03 3.19
N ASN A 16 -5.51 -7.25 2.14
CA ASN A 16 -4.40 -7.50 1.20
C ASN A 16 -3.05 -7.31 1.88
N LEU A 17 -2.87 -6.23 2.66
CA LEU A 17 -1.63 -6.02 3.43
C LEU A 17 -1.40 -7.14 4.44
N ARG A 18 -2.45 -7.53 5.18
CA ARG A 18 -2.38 -8.66 6.12
C ARG A 18 -1.99 -9.97 5.42
N TYR A 19 -2.59 -10.25 4.26
CA TYR A 19 -2.26 -11.43 3.47
C TYR A 19 -0.81 -11.40 2.97
N PHE A 20 -0.36 -10.26 2.42
CA PHE A 20 1.01 -10.05 1.99
C PHE A 20 2.02 -10.32 3.12
N LEU A 21 1.75 -9.82 4.33
CA LEU A 21 2.61 -10.08 5.49
C LEU A 21 2.60 -11.56 5.89
N ASN A 22 1.44 -12.22 5.88
CA ASN A 22 1.33 -13.64 6.23
C ASN A 22 2.13 -14.53 5.27
N VAL A 23 1.97 -14.35 3.95
CA VAL A 23 2.66 -15.21 2.95
C VAL A 23 4.17 -15.01 2.94
N ASN A 24 4.65 -13.84 3.39
CA ASN A 24 6.07 -13.52 3.47
C ASN A 24 6.68 -13.80 4.86
N ASN A 25 5.92 -14.38 5.81
CA ASN A 25 6.35 -14.59 7.19
C ASN A 25 6.82 -13.29 7.89
N LYS A 26 6.06 -12.21 7.69
CA LYS A 26 6.32 -10.86 8.21
C LYS A 26 5.20 -10.37 9.14
N THR A 27 4.60 -11.28 9.90
CA THR A 27 3.41 -11.00 10.73
C THR A 27 3.69 -10.01 11.87
N GLU A 28 4.95 -9.81 12.24
CA GLU A 28 5.39 -8.80 13.21
C GLU A 28 5.05 -7.36 12.78
N TYR A 29 4.88 -7.12 11.47
CA TYR A 29 4.52 -5.82 10.89
C TYR A 29 3.00 -5.59 10.77
N ILE A 30 2.16 -6.54 11.19
CA ILE A 30 0.69 -6.38 11.12
C ILE A 30 0.22 -5.13 11.87
N LYS A 31 0.88 -4.78 12.97
CA LYS A 31 0.59 -3.57 13.76
C LYS A 31 0.80 -2.27 12.96
N ASN A 32 1.63 -2.29 11.92
CA ASN A 32 1.95 -1.13 11.09
C ASN A 32 0.92 -0.86 9.98
N ILE A 33 -0.06 -1.75 9.75
CA ILE A 33 -1.01 -1.64 8.65
C ILE A 33 -1.76 -0.29 8.67
N ASN A 34 -2.28 0.13 9.82
CA ASN A 34 -3.04 1.38 9.89
C ASN A 34 -2.14 2.59 9.62
N GLN A 35 -0.93 2.60 10.19
CA GLN A 35 0.04 3.67 9.99
C GLN A 35 0.43 3.83 8.52
N VAL A 36 0.75 2.74 7.83
CA VAL A 36 1.16 2.82 6.42
C VAL A 36 -0.01 3.19 5.51
N LEU A 37 -1.23 2.73 5.82
CA LEU A 37 -2.42 3.13 5.07
C LEU A 37 -2.75 4.62 5.27
N ASP A 38 -2.51 5.16 6.46
CA ASP A 38 -2.67 6.59 6.73
C ASP A 38 -1.65 7.41 5.93
N MET A 39 -0.39 6.99 5.95
CA MET A 39 0.73 7.62 5.25
C MET A 39 0.48 7.75 3.73
N VAL A 40 -0.21 6.77 3.11
CA VAL A 40 -0.57 6.81 1.69
C VAL A 40 -2.00 7.32 1.43
N GLY A 41 -2.68 7.90 2.43
CA GLY A 41 -4.02 8.47 2.29
C GLY A 41 -5.14 7.46 1.99
N LEU A 42 -5.01 6.22 2.47
CA LEU A 42 -5.97 5.12 2.26
C LEU A 42 -6.65 4.62 3.55
N LEU A 43 -6.30 5.15 4.73
CA LEU A 43 -6.85 4.66 6.01
C LEU A 43 -8.39 4.72 6.07
N SER A 44 -8.99 5.81 5.63
CA SER A 44 -10.46 6.01 5.63
C SER A 44 -11.21 5.04 4.71
N VAL A 45 -10.52 4.44 3.74
CA VAL A 45 -11.07 3.48 2.77
C VAL A 45 -10.45 2.10 2.92
N SER A 46 -9.75 1.82 4.02
CA SER A 46 -9.03 0.58 4.30
C SER A 46 -9.88 -0.69 4.18
N ASN A 47 -11.18 -0.58 4.52
CA ASN A 47 -12.16 -1.67 4.46
C ASN A 47 -12.83 -1.84 3.09
N LYS A 48 -12.62 -0.92 2.15
CA LYS A 48 -13.20 -0.99 0.80
C LYS A 48 -12.46 -2.03 -0.04
N LYS A 49 -13.20 -2.85 -0.81
CA LYS A 49 -12.63 -3.87 -1.70
C LYS A 49 -11.80 -3.23 -2.82
N ILE A 50 -10.67 -3.84 -3.17
CA ILE A 50 -9.74 -3.31 -4.17
C ILE A 50 -10.36 -3.21 -5.56
N LYS A 51 -11.32 -4.07 -5.92
CA LYS A 51 -12.06 -3.95 -7.18
C LYS A 51 -12.76 -2.59 -7.38
N HIS A 52 -12.94 -1.80 -6.31
CA HIS A 52 -13.54 -0.47 -6.35
C HIS A 52 -12.50 0.66 -6.17
N PHE A 53 -11.21 0.35 -6.16
CA PHE A 53 -10.13 1.33 -6.10
C PHE A 53 -9.89 1.90 -7.50
N SER A 54 -9.63 3.21 -7.57
CA SER A 54 -9.09 3.82 -8.78
C SER A 54 -7.66 3.33 -9.03
N PHE A 55 -7.14 3.61 -10.22
CA PHE A 55 -5.74 3.32 -10.54
C PHE A 55 -4.77 3.95 -9.52
N GLY A 56 -4.92 5.24 -9.21
CA GLY A 56 -4.07 5.92 -8.23
C GLY A 56 -4.20 5.33 -6.81
N MET A 57 -5.39 4.88 -6.40
CA MET A 57 -5.54 4.18 -5.11
C MET A 57 -4.80 2.83 -5.10
N LYS A 58 -4.76 2.11 -6.23
CA LYS A 58 -3.95 0.89 -6.35
C LYS A 58 -2.46 1.22 -6.30
N GLN A 59 -1.98 2.24 -7.01
CA GLN A 59 -0.58 2.68 -6.91
C GLN A 59 -0.18 3.04 -5.48
N ARG A 60 -1.01 3.79 -4.76
CA ARG A 60 -0.79 4.10 -3.33
C ARG A 60 -0.76 2.86 -2.45
N LEU A 61 -1.57 1.85 -2.75
CA LEU A 61 -1.52 0.57 -2.03
C LEU A 61 -0.26 -0.25 -2.36
N SER A 62 0.28 -0.17 -3.59
CA SER A 62 1.61 -0.74 -3.91
C SER A 62 2.69 -0.11 -3.04
N LEU A 63 2.67 1.23 -2.93
CA LEU A 63 3.60 1.95 -2.09
C LEU A 63 3.48 1.51 -0.63
N ALA A 64 2.25 1.37 -0.11
CA ALA A 64 2.03 0.85 1.23
C ALA A 64 2.59 -0.57 1.42
N MET A 65 2.43 -1.47 0.43
CA MET A 65 3.03 -2.81 0.49
C MET A 65 4.56 -2.79 0.52
N CYS A 66 5.19 -1.84 -0.17
CA CYS A 66 6.65 -1.66 -0.12
C CYS A 66 7.11 -1.17 1.26
N LEU A 67 6.40 -0.17 1.82
CA LEU A 67 6.81 0.53 3.04
C LEU A 67 6.48 -0.24 4.33
N ILE A 68 5.47 -1.12 4.33
CA ILE A 68 4.96 -1.77 5.56
C ILE A 68 6.01 -2.60 6.31
N ILE A 69 7.01 -3.13 5.60
CA ILE A 69 8.09 -3.94 6.17
C ILE A 69 9.29 -3.10 6.64
N GLU A 70 9.15 -1.77 6.67
CA GLU A 70 10.20 -0.81 7.05
C GLU A 70 11.54 -1.10 6.34
N PRO A 71 11.56 -1.12 5.00
CA PRO A 71 12.76 -1.49 4.26
C PRO A 71 13.87 -0.46 4.50
N LYS A 72 15.10 -0.95 4.70
CA LYS A 72 16.30 -0.08 4.78
C LYS A 72 16.59 0.66 3.47
N LEU A 73 16.15 0.08 2.34
CA LEU A 73 16.28 0.63 1.00
C LEU A 73 15.10 0.16 0.17
N ALA A 74 14.39 1.12 -0.44
CA ALA A 74 13.35 0.86 -1.43
C ALA A 74 13.77 1.52 -2.74
N ILE A 75 13.76 0.75 -3.83
CA ILE A 75 13.99 1.26 -5.18
C ILE A 75 12.62 1.40 -5.82
N MET A 76 12.28 2.61 -6.23
CA MET A 76 10.98 2.95 -6.76
C MET A 76 11.16 3.83 -7.99
N ASP A 77 10.48 3.47 -9.07
CA ASP A 77 10.39 4.30 -10.26
C ASP A 77 9.06 5.07 -10.21
N GLU A 78 9.14 6.40 -10.23
CA GLU A 78 7.99 7.31 -10.18
C GLU A 78 6.93 7.00 -9.08
N PRO A 79 7.30 6.74 -7.80
CA PRO A 79 6.38 6.25 -6.75
C PRO A 79 5.24 7.21 -6.38
N PHE A 80 5.40 8.48 -6.73
CA PHE A 80 4.49 9.55 -6.36
C PHE A 80 3.54 9.96 -7.47
N VAL A 81 3.63 9.32 -8.64
CA VAL A 81 2.70 9.59 -9.74
C VAL A 81 1.29 9.21 -9.30
N GLY A 82 0.38 10.19 -9.31
CA GLY A 82 -1.01 10.02 -8.86
C GLY A 82 -1.28 10.31 -7.38
N LEU A 83 -0.26 10.71 -6.60
CA LEU A 83 -0.42 11.32 -5.27
C LEU A 83 -0.57 12.84 -5.39
N ASP A 84 -1.35 13.46 -4.48
CA ASP A 84 -1.45 14.90 -4.41
C ASP A 84 -0.19 15.50 -3.75
N PRO A 85 0.18 16.77 -4.01
CA PRO A 85 1.41 17.36 -3.48
C PRO A 85 1.51 17.29 -1.95
N ASN A 86 0.38 17.41 -1.24
CA ASN A 86 0.35 17.32 0.22
C ASN A 86 0.63 15.90 0.70
N GLY A 87 0.05 14.87 0.07
CA GLY A 87 0.32 13.47 0.38
C GLY A 87 1.78 13.07 0.10
N VAL A 88 2.41 13.67 -0.92
CA VAL A 88 3.85 13.50 -1.17
C VAL A 88 4.69 14.12 -0.05
N GLN A 89 4.32 15.32 0.43
CA GLN A 89 5.07 15.99 1.49
C GLN A 89 5.02 15.28 2.85
N SER A 90 3.97 14.49 3.14
CA SER A 90 3.93 13.64 4.34
C SER A 90 4.76 12.35 4.25
N LEU A 91 5.24 12.01 3.04
CA LEU A 91 6.03 10.81 2.75
C LEU A 91 7.55 11.07 2.68
N ILE A 92 7.96 12.34 2.53
CA ILE A 92 9.36 12.81 2.48
C ILE A 92 9.74 13.39 3.84
#